data_AF-X1B8J0-F1
#
_entry.id   AF-X1B8J0-F1
#
_cell.length_a   1.000
_cell.length_b   1.000
_cell.length_c   1.000
_cell.angle_alpha   90.00
_cell.angle_beta   90.00
_cell.angle_gamma   90.00
#
_symmetry.space_group_name_H-M   'P 1'
#
loop_
_entity.id
_entity.type
_entity.pdbx_description
1 polymer ?
#
loop_
_entity_poly.entity_id
_entity_poly.type
_entity_poly.pdbx_seq_one_letter_code
_entity_poly.pdbx_strand_id
1 'polypeptide(L)' 'MADSVLAYVLMEIEIGMTDDVVEQLRKIPQATKIAITTGLFDIVVLLDVTNL' A
#
# COMPACT_ATOMS: atom_id res chain seq x y z
N MET A 1 -10.14 -17.64 13.87
CA MET A 1 -9.02 -16.75 14.22
C MET A 1 -7.83 -17.02 13.30
N ALA A 2 -8.09 -17.02 11.99
CA ALA A 2 -7.10 -16.92 10.93
C ALA A 2 -7.82 -16.27 9.73
N ASP A 3 -8.56 -15.19 10.01
CA ASP A 3 -9.71 -14.76 9.20
C ASP A 3 -9.35 -13.66 8.18
N SER A 4 -8.09 -13.24 8.10
CA SER A 4 -7.61 -12.38 7.03
C SER A 4 -6.12 -12.56 6.72
N VAL A 5 -5.79 -12.38 5.44
CA VAL A 5 -4.44 -12.40 4.89
C VAL A 5 -3.92 -10.96 4.90
N LEU A 6 -2.82 -10.76 5.61
CA LEU A 6 -2.10 -9.50 5.64
C LEU A 6 -0.92 -9.56 4.68
N ALA A 7 -0.81 -8.58 3.79
CA ALA A 7 0.27 -8.49 2.82
C ALA A 7 0.92 -7.11 2.82
N TYR A 8 2.25 -7.09 2.89
CA TYR A 8 3.03 -5.87 2.66
C TYR A 8 3.39 -5.76 1.18
N VAL A 9 2.96 -4.66 0.56
CA VAL A 9 3.30 -4.34 -0.82
C VAL A 9 4.29 -3.18 -0.81
N LEU A 10 5.47 -3.44 -1.38
CA LEU A 10 6.55 -2.48 -1.56
C LEU A 10 6.49 -1.98 -2.99
N MET A 11 6.37 -0.67 -3.19
CA MET A 11 6.19 -0.07 -4.51
C MET A 11 7.30 0.91 -4.82
N GLU A 12 7.87 0.74 -6.00
CA GLU A 12 8.67 1.76 -6.69
C GLU A 12 7.71 2.56 -7.57
N ILE A 13 7.77 3.89 -7.46
CA ILE A 13 6.82 4.80 -8.09
C ILE A 13 7.57 5.72 -9.05
N GLU A 14 6.93 6.05 -10.16
CA GLU A 14 7.46 7.03 -11.10
C GLU A 14 7.59 8.41 -10.46
N ILE A 15 8.68 9.12 -10.77
CA ILE A 15 8.99 10.41 -10.16
C ILE A 15 7.85 11.41 -10.40
N GLY A 16 7.38 12.02 -9.32
CA GLY A 16 6.29 13.02 -9.37
C GLY A 16 4.88 12.42 -9.29
N MET A 17 4.74 11.09 -9.30
CA MET A 17 3.44 10.40 -9.20
C MET A 17 3.06 10.00 -7.77
N THR A 18 3.93 10.23 -6.78
CA THR A 18 3.76 9.74 -5.40
C THR A 18 2.42 10.17 -4.80
N ASP A 19 2.06 11.45 -4.93
CA ASP A 19 0.82 11.97 -4.35
C ASP A 19 -0.43 11.38 -5.03
N ASP A 20 -0.44 11.32 -6.36
CA ASP A 20 -1.54 10.74 -7.13
C ASP A 20 -1.76 9.25 -6.78
N VAL A 21 -0.67 8.49 -6.65
CA VAL A 21 -0.72 7.07 -6.27
C VAL A 21 -1.27 6.91 -4.85
N VAL A 22 -0.81 7.74 -3.91
CA VAL A 22 -1.32 7.72 -2.52
C VAL A 22 -2.81 8.05 -2.49
N GLU A 23 -3.28 9.02 -3.28
CA GLU A 23 -4.71 9.33 -3.38
C GLU A 23 -5.53 8.15 -3.92
N GLN A 24 -5.03 7.42 -4.90
CA GLN A 24 -5.72 6.22 -5.40
C GLN A 24 -5.71 5.09 -4.36
N LEU A 25 -4.59 4.85 -3.68
CA LEU A 25 -4.49 3.82 -2.64
C LEU A 25 -5.45 4.07 -1.47
N ARG A 26 -5.67 5.34 -1.09
CA ARG A 26 -6.64 5.71 -0.06
C ARG A 26 -8.08 5.35 -0.41
N LYS A 27 -8.40 5.17 -1.70
CA LYS A 27 -9.72 4.74 -2.16
C LYS A 27 -9.93 3.23 -2.03
N ILE A 28 -8.89 2.46 -1.74
CA ILE A 28 -8.93 1.00 -1.58
C ILE A 28 -9.19 0.68 -0.10
N PRO A 29 -10.38 0.18 0.28
CA PRO A 29 -10.71 -0.06 1.69
C PRO A 29 -9.77 -1.07 2.37
N GLN A 30 -9.23 -2.01 1.61
CA GLN A 30 -8.31 -3.05 2.08
C GLN A 30 -6.89 -2.50 2.36
N ALA A 31 -6.54 -1.32 1.84
CA ALA A 31 -5.26 -0.65 2.09
C ALA A 31 -5.30 0.05 3.45
N THR A 32 -5.10 -0.72 4.51
CA THR A 32 -5.25 -0.27 5.90
C THR A 32 -4.18 0.71 6.35
N LYS A 33 -2.95 0.58 5.84
CA LYS A 33 -1.84 1.49 6.14
C LYS A 33 -1.05 1.80 4.89
N ILE A 34 -0.76 3.08 4.68
CA ILE A 34 0.06 3.58 3.58
C ILE A 34 1.15 4.42 4.22
N ALA A 35 2.42 4.08 3.96
CA ALA A 35 3.58 4.82 4.43
C ALA A 35 4.42 5.24 3.23
N ILE A 36 4.65 6.55 3.09
CA ILE A 36 5.59 7.09 2.12
C ILE A 36 6.97 7.04 2.78
N THR A 37 7.93 6.42 2.11
CA THR A 37 9.28 6.21 2.62
C THR A 37 10.31 6.87 1.72
N THR A 38 11.47 7.17 2.28
CA THR A 38 12.64 7.58 1.51
C THR A 38 13.61 6.40 1.52
N GLY A 39 13.86 5.79 0.36
CA GLY A 39 14.68 4.56 0.29
C GLY A 39 14.55 3.85 -1.05
N LEU A 40 14.78 2.53 -1.05
CA LEU A 40 14.65 1.67 -2.24
C LEU A 40 13.21 1.55 -2.75
N PHE A 41 12.24 1.86 -1.90
CA PHE A 41 10.83 1.88 -2.24
C PHE A 41 10.26 3.21 -1.77
N ASP A 42 9.38 3.78 -2.59
CA ASP A 42 8.77 5.08 -2.33
C ASP A 42 7.55 4.93 -1.42
N ILE A 43 6.84 3.81 -1.52
CA ILE A 43 5.63 3.55 -0.75
C ILE A 43 5.59 2.10 -0.23
N VAL A 44 5.19 1.95 1.03
CA VAL A 44 4.84 0.67 1.64
C VAL A 44 3.35 0.65 2.00
N VAL A 45 2.63 -0.36 1.56
CA VAL A 45 1.19 -0.55 1.84
C VAL A 45 0.96 -1.85 2.59
N LEU A 46 0.14 -1.81 3.64
CA LEU A 46 -0.42 -2.99 4.28
C LEU A 46 -1.83 -3.24 3.74
N LEU A 47 -2.00 -4.36 3.05
CA LEU A 47 -3.29 -4.88 2.62
C LEU A 47 -3.82 -5.86 3.65
N ASP A 48 -5.12 -5.77 3.93
CA ASP A 48 -5.88 -6.71 4.75
C ASP A 48 -7.04 -7.26 3.91
N VAL A 49 -6.94 -8.53 3.52
CA VAL A 49 -7.87 -9.18 2.58
C VAL A 49 -8.37 -10.51 3.14
N THR A 50 -9.61 -10.88 2.84
CA THR A 50 -10.22 -12.10 3.40
C THR A 50 -9.72 -13.39 2.72
N ASN A 51 -9.23 -13.30 1.49
CA ASN A 51 -8.71 -14.44 0.71
C ASN A 51 -7.60 -13.99 -0.26
N LEU A 52 -6.91 -14.98 -0.81
CA LEU A 52 -5.78 -14.85 -1.73
C LEU A 52 -6.25 -14.93 -3.19
#